data_AF-A0A7W4B4Q9-F1
#
_entry.id   AF-A0A7W4B4Q9-F1
#
_cell.length_a   1.000
_cell.length_b   1.000
_cell.length_c   1.000
_cell.angle_alpha   90.00
_cell.angle_beta   90.00
_cell.angle_gamma   90.00
#
_symmetry.space_group_name_H-M   'P 1'
#
loop_
_entity.id
_entity.type
_entity.pdbx_description
1 polymer ?
#
loop_
_entity_poly.entity_id
_entity_poly.type
_entity_poly.pdbx_seq_one_letter_code
_entity_poly.pdbx_strand_id
1 'polypeptide(L)'
;MTPELNLLLLVIIMITLGYGFIYPRFAGSSFKKVSVQDLFATGITLLITSTLYYNSGVQFSWLIFEVNWFWFTFLTYVVIEIPVFFIYAKKHNMQF
;
A
#
# COMPACT_ATOMS: atom_id res chain seq x y z
N MET A 1 1.42 18.66 -9.93
CA MET A 1 2.03 17.39 -9.48
C MET A 1 1.60 16.31 -10.45
N THR A 2 2.49 15.37 -10.81
CA THR A 2 2.11 14.27 -11.71
C THR A 2 1.19 13.29 -10.98
N PRO A 3 0.18 12.70 -11.64
CA PRO A 3 -0.73 11.73 -11.04
C PRO A 3 0.00 10.57 -10.36
N GLU A 4 1.08 10.08 -10.95
CA GLU A 4 1.95 9.01 -10.46
C GLU A 4 2.51 9.36 -9.08
N LEU A 5 3.00 10.58 -8.90
CA LEU A 5 3.60 11.02 -7.65
C LEU A 5 2.55 11.18 -6.55
N ASN A 6 1.33 11.58 -6.91
CA ASN A 6 0.22 11.69 -5.97
C ASN A 6 -0.20 10.31 -5.43
N LEU A 7 -0.29 9.30 -6.32
CA LEU A 7 -0.54 7.91 -5.94
C LEU A 7 0.58 7.33 -5.09
N LEU A 8 1.83 7.55 -5.50
CA LEU A 8 3.00 7.11 -4.75
C LEU A 8 2.98 7.69 -3.31
N LEU A 9 2.68 8.98 -3.18
CA LEU A 9 2.59 9.64 -1.88
C LEU A 9 1.47 9.03 -1.02
N LEU A 10 0.30 8.78 -1.61
CA LEU A 10 -0.84 8.16 -0.92
C LEU A 10 -0.46 6.77 -0.37
N VAL A 11 0.18 5.94 -1.20
CA VAL A 11 0.66 4.60 -0.83
C VAL A 11 1.66 4.70 0.34
N ILE A 12 2.66 5.58 0.23
CA ILE A 12 3.68 5.77 1.26
C ILE A 12 3.04 6.22 2.59
N ILE A 13 2.10 7.16 2.55
CA ILE A 13 1.39 7.64 3.74
C ILE A 13 0.62 6.49 4.38
N MET A 14 -0.12 5.69 3.60
CA MET A 14 -0.87 4.57 4.14
C MET A 14 0.01 3.49 4.76
N ILE A 15 1.10 3.11 4.10
CA ILE A 15 2.06 2.12 4.64
C ILE A 15 2.72 2.66 5.91
N THR A 16 3.11 3.93 5.93
CA THR A 16 3.73 4.57 7.11
C THR A 16 2.77 4.62 8.29
N LEU A 17 1.49 4.95 8.06
CA LEU A 17 0.47 4.94 9.11
C LEU A 17 0.16 3.53 9.61
N GLY A 18 0.06 2.56 8.68
CA GLY A 18 -0.15 1.15 8.98
C GLY A 18 0.98 0.58 9.83
N TYR A 19 2.16 0.43 9.25
CA TYR A 19 3.32 -0.21 9.88
C TYR A 19 3.97 0.63 10.98
N GLY A 20 3.86 1.96 10.93
CA GLY A 20 4.46 2.86 11.92
C GLY A 20 3.63 3.01 13.19
N PHE A 21 2.30 3.10 13.08
CA PHE A 21 1.42 3.41 14.21
C PHE A 21 0.39 2.32 14.50
N ILE A 22 -0.33 1.83 13.48
CA ILE A 22 -1.49 0.96 13.69
C ILE A 22 -1.04 -0.47 14.04
N TYR A 23 -0.15 -1.07 13.26
CA TYR A 23 0.26 -2.47 13.38
C TYR A 23 1.04 -2.75 14.68
N PRO A 24 2.02 -1.93 15.10
CA PRO A 24 2.69 -2.13 16.38
C PRO A 24 1.74 -1.97 17.57
N ARG A 25 0.66 -1.18 17.44
CA ARG A 25 -0.30 -0.97 18.52
C ARG A 25 -1.40 -2.03 18.59
N PHE A 26 -1.83 -2.59 17.46
CA PHE A 26 -2.97 -3.52 17.38
C PHE A 26 -2.61 -4.98 17.08
N ALA A 27 -1.59 -5.23 16.26
CA ALA A 27 -1.27 -6.57 15.75
C ALA A 27 -0.10 -7.24 16.51
N GLY A 28 0.87 -6.44 16.99
CA GLY A 28 2.02 -6.96 17.74
C GLY A 28 2.82 -7.98 16.93
N SER A 29 3.02 -9.18 17.45
CA SER A 29 3.76 -10.28 16.78
C SER A 29 2.89 -11.22 15.92
N SER A 30 1.57 -10.98 15.83
CA SER A 30 0.67 -11.88 15.11
C SER A 30 0.62 -11.55 13.62
N PHE A 31 1.29 -12.36 12.79
CA PHE A 31 1.27 -12.25 11.31
C PHE A 31 -0.16 -12.12 10.76
N LYS A 32 -1.06 -13.01 11.19
CA LYS A 32 -2.46 -13.04 10.71
C LYS A 32 -3.21 -11.73 10.94
N LYS A 33 -2.92 -11.01 12.04
CA LYS A 33 -3.56 -9.72 12.33
C LYS A 33 -3.02 -8.62 11.44
N VAL A 34 -1.70 -8.61 11.21
CA VAL A 34 -1.06 -7.67 10.29
C VAL A 34 -1.61 -7.86 8.89
N SER A 35 -1.59 -9.08 8.34
CA SER A 35 -2.04 -9.32 6.96
C SER A 35 -3.50 -8.95 6.72
N VAL A 36 -4.38 -9.15 7.71
CA VAL A 36 -5.78 -8.71 7.60
C VAL A 36 -5.86 -7.18 7.54
N GLN A 37 -5.13 -6.48 8.41
CA GLN A 37 -5.11 -5.01 8.42
C GLN A 37 -4.46 -4.44 7.15
N ASP A 38 -3.44 -5.10 6.60
CA ASP A 38 -2.81 -4.77 5.32
C ASP A 38 -3.81 -4.86 4.16
N LEU A 39 -4.59 -5.95 4.14
CA LEU A 39 -5.58 -6.18 3.09
C LEU A 39 -6.70 -5.12 3.15
N PHE A 40 -7.12 -4.72 4.35
CA PHE A 40 -8.02 -3.59 4.53
C PHE A 40 -7.39 -2.25 4.09
N ALA A 41 -6.13 -1.99 4.45
CA ALA A 41 -5.44 -0.76 4.07
C ALA A 41 -5.25 -0.65 2.56
N THR A 42 -4.88 -1.74 1.91
CA THR A 42 -4.81 -1.85 0.44
C THR A 42 -6.18 -1.59 -0.19
N GLY A 43 -7.24 -2.23 0.33
CA GLY A 43 -8.61 -2.02 -0.16
C GLY A 43 -9.08 -0.57 -0.04
N ILE A 44 -8.82 0.08 1.10
CA ILE A 44 -9.14 1.50 1.30
C ILE A 44 -8.36 2.39 0.32
N THR A 45 -7.07 2.11 0.14
CA THR A 45 -6.21 2.85 -0.81
C THR A 45 -6.75 2.70 -2.24
N LEU A 46 -7.17 1.50 -2.64
CA LEU A 46 -7.79 1.26 -3.94
C LEU A 46 -9.14 1.97 -4.11
N LEU A 47 -9.96 2.06 -3.05
CA LEU A 47 -11.22 2.81 -3.09
C LEU A 47 -11.01 4.32 -3.24
N ILE A 48 -10.03 4.88 -2.53
CA ILE A 48 -9.68 6.30 -2.63
C ILE A 48 -9.19 6.63 -4.04
N THR A 49 -8.30 5.79 -4.57
CA THR A 49 -7.72 5.97 -5.91
C THR A 49 -8.74 5.77 -7.02
N SER A 50 -9.66 4.82 -6.86
CA SER A 50 -10.85 4.70 -7.72
C SER A 50 -11.62 6.01 -7.73
N THR A 51 -12.01 6.53 -6.56
CA THR A 51 -12.81 7.76 -6.47
C THR A 51 -12.11 8.97 -7.13
N LEU A 52 -10.78 9.04 -7.05
CA LEU A 52 -9.99 10.12 -7.65
C LEU A 52 -9.83 9.99 -9.17
N TYR A 53 -9.62 8.78 -9.69
CA TYR A 53 -9.16 8.58 -11.07
C TYR A 53 -10.12 7.78 -11.97
N TYR A 54 -11.23 7.25 -11.45
CA TYR A 54 -12.17 6.39 -12.18
C TYR A 54 -12.70 7.03 -13.48
N ASN A 55 -12.99 8.33 -13.49
CA ASN A 55 -13.47 9.04 -14.69
C ASN A 55 -12.47 10.06 -15.26
N SER A 56 -11.20 9.96 -14.83
CA SER A 56 -10.18 10.94 -15.20
C SER A 56 -9.55 10.68 -16.56
N GLY A 57 -9.65 9.46 -17.10
CA GLY A 57 -8.97 9.04 -18.33
C GLY A 57 -7.45 9.04 -18.23
N VAL A 58 -6.88 9.21 -17.04
CA VAL A 58 -5.44 9.29 -16.82
C VAL A 58 -4.82 7.90 -16.96
N GLN A 59 -3.89 7.77 -17.89
CA GLN A 59 -3.01 6.63 -18.02
C GLN A 59 -1.77 6.85 -17.14
N PHE A 60 -1.36 5.82 -16.41
CA PHE A 60 -0.22 5.88 -15.52
C PHE A 60 0.93 5.09 -16.10
N SER A 61 2.12 5.69 -16.17
CA SER A 61 3.32 4.97 -16.59
C SER A 61 4.02 4.37 -15.38
N TRP A 62 4.03 3.04 -15.27
CA TRP A 62 4.64 2.38 -14.11
C TRP A 62 6.16 2.30 -14.21
N LEU A 63 6.72 2.08 -15.41
CA LEU A 63 8.17 2.08 -15.71
C LEU A 63 8.44 1.91 -17.23
N ILE A 64 7.72 0.97 -17.86
CA ILE A 64 7.88 0.59 -19.28
C ILE A 64 6.52 0.43 -19.98
N PHE A 65 5.45 0.32 -19.21
CA PHE A 65 4.10 0.07 -19.70
C PHE A 65 3.12 1.06 -19.08
N GLU A 66 2.15 1.47 -19.89
CA GLU A 66 1.00 2.24 -19.44
C GLU A 66 -0.01 1.29 -18.80
N VAL A 67 -0.42 1.62 -17.60
CA VAL A 67 -1.36 0.84 -16.80
C VAL A 67 -2.46 1.74 -16.25
N ASN A 68 -3.60 1.14 -15.94
CA ASN A 68 -4.68 1.84 -15.28
C ASN A 68 -4.31 2.20 -13.83
N TRP A 69 -5.02 3.18 -13.27
CA TRP A 69 -4.88 3.60 -11.86
C TRP A 69 -4.91 2.43 -10.87
N PHE A 70 -5.72 1.39 -11.15
CA PHE A 70 -5.83 0.21 -10.31
C PHE A 70 -4.51 -0.55 -10.24
N TRP A 71 -3.97 -0.93 -11.41
CA TRP A 71 -2.73 -1.70 -11.49
C TRP A 71 -1.55 -0.89 -10.99
N PHE A 72 -1.47 0.39 -11.35
CA PHE A 72 -0.44 1.30 -10.85
C PHE A 72 -0.42 1.33 -9.32
N THR A 73 -1.58 1.57 -8.70
CA THR A 73 -1.70 1.66 -7.23
C THR A 73 -1.38 0.33 -6.58
N PHE A 74 -1.99 -0.76 -7.06
CA PHE A 74 -1.83 -2.09 -6.48
C PHE A 74 -0.37 -2.55 -6.54
N LEU A 75 0.26 -2.48 -7.71
CA LEU A 75 1.64 -2.89 -7.88
C LEU A 75 2.60 -2.02 -7.06
N THR A 76 2.40 -0.70 -7.05
CA THR A 76 3.21 0.22 -6.22
C THR A 76 3.06 -0.09 -4.74
N TYR A 77 1.84 -0.37 -4.28
CA TYR A 77 1.56 -0.74 -2.89
C TYR A 77 2.32 -2.00 -2.51
N VAL A 78 2.17 -3.08 -3.27
CA VAL A 78 2.83 -4.37 -3.01
C VAL A 78 4.36 -4.23 -3.02
N VAL A 79 4.93 -3.48 -3.97
CA VAL A 79 6.39 -3.27 -4.05
C VAL A 79 6.94 -2.56 -2.81
N ILE A 80 6.20 -1.61 -2.23
CA ILE A 80 6.63 -0.88 -1.03
C ILE A 80 6.28 -1.66 0.25
N GLU A 81 5.14 -2.34 0.27
CA GLU A 81 4.62 -3.10 1.41
C GLU A 81 5.52 -4.30 1.73
N ILE A 82 5.90 -5.11 0.72
CA ILE A 82 6.76 -6.29 0.91
C ILE A 82 8.03 -5.99 1.73
N PRO A 83 8.89 -5.02 1.37
CA PRO A 83 10.10 -4.75 2.13
C PRO A 83 9.79 -4.22 3.54
N VAL A 84 8.75 -3.41 3.71
CA VAL A 84 8.33 -2.90 5.02
C VAL A 84 7.84 -4.04 5.91
N PHE A 85 7.04 -4.95 5.35
CA PHE A 85 6.57 -6.16 6.00
C PHE A 85 7.74 -7.04 6.46
N PHE A 86 8.74 -7.27 5.61
CA PHE A 86 9.94 -8.04 5.97
C PHE A 86 10.72 -7.40 7.12
N ILE A 87 10.89 -6.07 7.11
CA ILE A 87 11.54 -5.34 8.20
C ILE A 87 10.75 -5.49 9.50
N TYR A 88 9.42 -5.38 9.43
CA TYR A 88 8.53 -5.50 10.57
C TYR A 88 8.53 -6.92 11.15
N ALA A 89 8.41 -7.94 10.30
CA ALA A 89 8.45 -9.35 10.68
C ALA A 89 9.77 -9.70 11.38
N LYS A 90 10.90 -9.21 10.85
CA LYS A 90 12.22 -9.38 11.48
C LYS A 90 12.31 -8.66 12.83
N LYS A 91 11.78 -7.44 12.95
CA LYS A 91 11.81 -6.67 14.19
C LYS A 91 10.96 -7.31 15.30
N HIS A 92 9.85 -7.94 14.93
CA HIS A 92 8.90 -8.54 15.88
C HIS A 92 9.06 -10.06 16.05
N ASN A 93 10.11 -10.67 15.48
CA ASN A 93 10.34 -12.12 15.48
C ASN A 93 9.06 -12.91 15.14
N MET A 94 8.34 -12.46 14.11
CA MET A 94 7.10 -13.11 13.71
C MET A 94 7.39 -14.53 13.24
N GLN A 95 6.72 -15.50 13.86
CA GLN A 95 6.72 -16.87 13.38
C GLN A 95 5.66 -16.98 12.27
N PHE A 96 6.10 -17.44 11.10
CA PHE A 96 5.28 -17.64 9.90
C PHE A 96 4.53 -18.98 9.95
#